data_AF-A0A349ZSL1-F1
#
_entry.id   AF-A0A349ZSL1-F1
#
_cell.length_a   1.000
_cell.length_b   1.000
_cell.length_c   1.000
_cell.angle_alpha   90.00
_cell.angle_beta   90.00
_cell.angle_gamma   90.00
#
_symmetry.space_group_name_H-M   'P 1'
#
loop_
_entity.id
_entity.type
_entity.pdbx_description
1 polymer ?
#
loop_
_entity_poly.entity_id
_entity_poly.type
_entity_poly.pdbx_seq_one_letter_code
_entity_poly.pdbx_strand_id
1 'polypeptide(L)'
;MLARPNRNPDQDTGRFEERMPDMRDPHIIYSMWKGYLKGGSKVEDPAVVRFMDGYMDREHMEVLHTSGHACVETLKKLMDMTDPEIIIPMHTEDADAFNRVPLFKDYKDRIRMIDDGELFGIETGEAYR
;
A
#
# COMPACT_ATOMS: atom_id res chain seq x y z
N MET A 1 0.45 -5.83 -2.30
CA MET A 1 -0.15 -7.09 -2.79
C MET A 1 -1.35 -6.71 -3.65
N LEU A 2 -1.21 -6.71 -4.97
CA LEU A 2 -2.28 -6.29 -5.88
C LEU A 2 -3.28 -7.43 -6.04
N ALA A 3 -4.58 -7.14 -5.91
CA ALA A 3 -5.61 -8.07 -6.33
C ALA A 3 -5.37 -8.39 -7.81
N ARG A 4 -5.20 -9.67 -8.17
CA ARG A 4 -5.03 -10.05 -9.57
C ARG A 4 -6.39 -9.83 -10.25
N PRO A 5 -6.48 -8.91 -11.24
CA PRO A 5 -7.76 -8.65 -11.89
C PRO A 5 -8.25 -9.91 -12.59
N ASN A 6 -9.57 -10.06 -12.67
CA ASN A 6 -10.14 -11.08 -13.54
C ASN A 6 -9.71 -10.76 -14.99
N ARG A 7 -8.90 -11.64 -15.59
CA ARG A 7 -8.41 -11.49 -16.98
C ARG A 7 -9.20 -12.33 -17.97
N ASN A 8 -10.31 -12.94 -17.54
CA ASN A 8 -11.18 -13.68 -18.45
C ASN A 8 -12.14 -12.70 -19.15
N PRO A 9 -11.94 -12.41 -20.45
CA PRO A 9 -12.79 -11.47 -21.18
C PRO A 9 -14.22 -11.98 -21.39
N ASP A 10 -14.47 -13.28 -21.18
CA ASP A 10 -15.78 -13.91 -21.39
C ASP A 10 -16.65 -13.94 -20.12
N GLN A 11 -16.15 -13.45 -18.98
CA GLN A 11 -16.92 -13.32 -17.74
C GLN A 11 -17.29 -11.85 -17.50
N ASP A 12 -18.51 -11.49 -17.92
CA ASP A 12 -19.10 -10.16 -17.65
C ASP A 12 -19.50 -10.03 -16.17
N THR A 13 -19.94 -11.13 -15.56
CA THR A 13 -20.22 -11.24 -14.13
C THR A 13 -18.96 -11.63 -13.35
N GLY A 14 -18.68 -10.93 -12.24
CA GLY A 14 -17.60 -11.34 -11.35
C GLY A 14 -17.90 -12.70 -10.71
N ARG A 15 -16.85 -13.48 -10.45
CA ARG A 15 -16.92 -14.81 -9.82
C ARG A 15 -17.65 -14.84 -8.46
N PHE A 16 -17.77 -13.68 -7.81
CA PHE A 16 -18.42 -13.56 -6.52
C PHE A 16 -19.94 -13.38 -6.69
N GLU A 17 -20.35 -12.54 -7.65
CA GLU A 17 -21.74 -12.33 -8.06
C GLU A 17 -22.39 -13.63 -8.51
N GLU A 18 -21.66 -14.51 -9.21
CA GLU A 18 -22.15 -15.84 -9.62
C GLU A 18 -22.51 -16.74 -8.42
N ARG A 19 -21.90 -16.52 -7.25
CA ARG A 19 -22.07 -17.36 -6.06
C ARG A 19 -23.08 -16.81 -5.07
N MET A 20 -23.34 -15.51 -5.08
CA MET A 20 -24.26 -14.88 -4.12
C MET A 20 -25.69 -15.46 -4.13
N PRO A 21 -26.30 -15.81 -5.28
CA PRO A 21 -27.64 -16.39 -5.30
C PRO A 21 -27.76 -17.73 -4.57
N ASP A 22 -26.65 -18.48 -4.44
CA ASP A 22 -26.61 -19.77 -3.73
C ASP A 22 -26.48 -19.60 -2.21
N MET A 23 -26.26 -18.37 -1.72
CA MET A 23 -26.04 -18.07 -0.30
C MET A 23 -27.31 -17.52 0.36
N ARG A 24 -27.71 -18.15 1.47
CA ARG A 24 -28.92 -17.77 2.21
C ARG A 24 -28.77 -16.50 3.05
N ASP A 25 -27.56 -16.28 3.58
CA ASP A 25 -27.20 -15.17 4.47
C ASP A 25 -25.68 -14.93 4.40
N PRO A 26 -25.18 -14.30 3.32
CA PRO A 26 -23.76 -14.16 3.08
C PRO A 26 -23.13 -13.09 3.97
N HIS A 27 -22.02 -13.43 4.62
CA HIS A 27 -21.11 -12.46 5.25
C HIS A 27 -19.82 -12.33 4.45
N ILE A 28 -19.44 -11.08 4.15
CA ILE A 28 -18.27 -10.75 3.35
C ILE A 28 -17.16 -10.21 4.26
N ILE A 29 -16.03 -10.91 4.28
CA ILE A 29 -14.81 -10.44 4.93
C ILE A 29 -13.87 -9.88 3.87
N TYR A 30 -13.73 -8.56 3.82
CA TYR A 30 -12.76 -7.89 2.96
C TYR A 30 -11.43 -7.73 3.68
N SER A 31 -10.53 -8.70 3.50
CA SER A 31 -9.21 -8.75 4.17
C SER A 31 -8.10 -7.98 3.43
N MET A 32 -8.48 -7.02 2.59
CA MET A 32 -7.55 -6.23 1.76
C MET A 32 -7.59 -4.75 2.17
N TRP A 33 -6.63 -3.96 1.68
CA TRP A 33 -6.61 -2.53 1.99
C TRP A 33 -7.86 -1.83 1.43
N LYS A 34 -8.64 -1.18 2.30
CA LYS A 34 -9.88 -0.45 1.93
C LYS A 34 -9.64 0.61 0.86
N GLY A 35 -8.41 1.12 0.73
CA GLY A 35 -8.02 2.06 -0.33
C GLY A 35 -8.26 1.52 -1.74
N TYR A 36 -8.17 0.20 -1.96
CA TYR A 36 -8.44 -0.42 -3.25
C TYR A 36 -9.91 -0.37 -3.68
N LEU A 37 -10.83 0.02 -2.79
CA LEU A 37 -12.25 0.21 -3.10
C LEU A 37 -12.60 1.68 -3.41
N LYS A 38 -11.64 2.61 -3.30
CA LYS A 38 -11.86 4.01 -3.63
C LYS A 38 -11.70 4.18 -5.14
N GLY A 39 -12.83 4.17 -5.85
CA GLY A 39 -12.91 4.32 -7.30
C GLY A 39 -12.03 5.45 -7.87
N GLY A 40 -11.45 5.23 -9.04
CA GLY A 40 -10.55 6.17 -9.72
C GLY A 40 -9.06 5.95 -9.47
N SER A 41 -8.66 4.87 -8.81
CA SER A 41 -7.24 4.52 -8.61
C SER A 41 -6.73 3.58 -9.72
N LYS A 42 -5.46 3.71 -10.14
CA LYS A 42 -4.85 2.80 -11.14
C LYS A 42 -4.72 1.34 -10.65
N VAL A 43 -5.02 1.08 -9.38
CA VAL A 43 -4.77 -0.18 -8.68
C VAL A 43 -6.06 -0.91 -8.31
N GLU A 44 -7.22 -0.36 -8.67
CA GLU A 44 -8.52 -0.99 -8.40
C GLU A 44 -8.81 -2.16 -9.35
N ASP A 45 -9.56 -3.13 -8.84
CA ASP A 45 -10.23 -4.14 -9.68
C ASP A 45 -11.70 -3.73 -9.82
N PRO A 46 -12.14 -3.24 -11.00
CA PRO A 46 -13.50 -2.76 -11.18
C PRO A 46 -14.57 -3.81 -10.89
N ALA A 47 -14.30 -5.10 -11.08
CA ALA A 47 -15.24 -6.15 -10.74
C ALA A 47 -15.42 -6.28 -9.23
N VAL A 48 -14.32 -6.18 -8.47
CA VAL A 48 -14.37 -6.17 -7.00
C VAL A 48 -15.07 -4.93 -6.49
N VAL A 49 -14.78 -3.74 -7.03
CA VAL A 49 -15.45 -2.50 -6.62
C VAL A 49 -16.96 -2.60 -6.84
N ARG A 50 -17.40 -3.01 -8.05
CA ARG A 50 -18.82 -3.21 -8.35
C ARG A 50 -19.49 -4.24 -7.46
N PHE A 51 -18.82 -5.38 -7.23
CA PHE A 51 -19.32 -6.40 -6.32
C PHE A 51 -19.55 -5.80 -4.94
N MET A 52 -18.53 -5.12 -4.40
CA MET A 52 -18.57 -4.58 -3.04
C MET A 52 -19.58 -3.44 -2.88
N ASP A 53 -19.77 -2.57 -3.86
CA ASP A 53 -20.71 -1.43 -3.82
C ASP A 53 -22.13 -1.84 -3.41
N GLY A 54 -22.59 -3.02 -3.83
CA GLY A 54 -23.90 -3.57 -3.48
C GLY A 54 -24.04 -4.09 -2.04
N TYR A 55 -22.93 -4.22 -1.30
CA TYR A 55 -22.88 -4.85 0.04
C TYR A 55 -22.09 -4.01 1.06
N MET A 56 -21.90 -2.70 0.80
CA MET A 56 -21.18 -1.81 1.71
C MET A 56 -21.94 -1.47 3.01
N ASP A 57 -23.16 -1.99 3.21
CA ASP A 57 -23.88 -1.85 4.47
C ASP A 57 -23.33 -2.78 5.56
N ARG A 58 -23.33 -2.29 6.80
CA ARG A 58 -22.53 -2.87 7.90
C ARG A 58 -23.11 -4.17 8.48
N GLU A 59 -24.27 -4.61 8.02
CA GLU A 59 -24.92 -5.81 8.55
C GLU A 59 -24.27 -7.08 7.98
N HIS A 60 -23.70 -7.03 6.77
CA HIS A 60 -23.19 -8.21 6.08
C HIS A 60 -21.73 -8.11 5.63
N MET A 61 -21.02 -7.01 5.94
CA MET A 61 -19.63 -6.80 5.52
C MET A 61 -18.72 -6.33 6.66
N GLU A 62 -17.55 -6.98 6.77
CA GLU A 62 -16.45 -6.58 7.64
C GLU A 62 -15.16 -6.33 6.85
N VAL A 63 -14.44 -5.25 7.21
CA VAL A 63 -13.10 -4.95 6.67
C VAL A 63 -12.06 -5.32 7.71
N LEU A 64 -11.30 -6.38 7.45
CA LEU A 64 -10.28 -6.91 8.37
C LEU A 64 -8.90 -6.86 7.72
N HIS A 65 -8.24 -5.70 7.77
CA HIS A 65 -6.92 -5.51 7.18
C HIS A 65 -5.92 -4.96 8.20
N THR A 66 -4.72 -5.53 8.21
CA THR A 66 -3.55 -4.98 8.91
C THR A 66 -2.48 -4.66 7.90
N SER A 67 -1.90 -3.46 8.00
CA SER A 67 -0.80 -3.05 7.12
C SER A 67 0.41 -3.97 7.29
N GLY A 68 1.05 -4.33 6.18
CA GLY A 68 2.34 -5.04 6.18
C GLY A 68 3.55 -4.10 6.24
N HIS A 69 3.34 -2.78 6.20
CA HIS A 69 4.43 -1.79 6.24
C HIS A 69 4.79 -1.42 7.68
N ALA A 70 6.08 -1.21 7.93
CA ALA A 70 6.57 -0.69 9.20
C ALA A 70 6.01 0.72 9.45
N CYS A 71 5.47 0.95 10.64
CA CYS A 71 5.06 2.29 11.06
C CYS A 71 6.28 3.18 11.35
N VAL A 72 6.05 4.49 11.45
CA VAL A 72 7.10 5.49 11.69
C VAL A 72 7.91 5.19 12.94
N GLU A 73 7.27 4.73 14.01
CA GLU A 73 7.91 4.37 15.27
C GLU A 73 8.82 3.14 15.11
N THR A 74 8.42 2.19 14.25
CA THR A 74 9.22 1.01 13.94
C THR A 74 10.44 1.39 13.09
N LEU A 75 10.27 2.28 12.12
CA LEU A 75 11.37 2.82 11.33
C LEU A 75 12.36 3.60 12.21
N LYS A 76 11.88 4.42 13.16
CA LYS A 76 12.74 5.13 14.12
C LYS A 76 13.56 4.15 14.95
N LYS A 77 12.95 3.08 15.47
CA LYS A 77 13.66 2.04 16.22
C LYS A 77 14.74 1.36 15.38
N LEU A 78 14.48 1.12 14.09
CA LEU A 78 15.46 0.58 13.17
C LEU A 78 16.65 1.54 13.02
N MET A 79 16.38 2.82 12.76
CA MET A 79 17.42 3.85 12.64
C MET A 79 18.26 3.98 13.92
N ASP A 80 17.63 3.92 15.09
CA ASP A 80 18.31 3.94 16.39
C ASP A 80 19.21 2.72 16.60
N MET A 81 18.72 1.55 16.17
CA MET A 81 19.43 0.29 16.35
C MET A 81 20.63 0.15 15.42
N THR A 82 20.53 0.68 14.20
CA THR A 82 21.58 0.53 13.18
C THR A 82 22.52 1.73 13.09
N ASP A 83 22.13 2.87 13.67
CA ASP A 83 22.83 4.18 13.58
C ASP A 83 23.43 4.44 12.18
N PRO A 84 22.60 4.48 11.13
CA PRO A 84 23.11 4.51 9.77
C PRO A 84 23.79 5.85 9.49
N GLU A 85 24.91 5.80 8.76
CA GLU A 85 25.57 7.01 8.27
C GLU A 85 24.72 7.71 7.20
N ILE A 86 24.04 6.92 6.35
CA ILE A 86 23.20 7.39 5.25
C ILE A 86 21.89 6.60 5.23
N ILE A 87 20.77 7.30 4.98
CA ILE A 87 19.43 6.73 4.88
C ILE A 87 18.86 7.10 3.51
N ILE A 88 18.53 6.11 2.69
CA ILE A 88 17.89 6.30 1.39
C ILE A 88 16.48 5.70 1.47
N PRO A 89 15.42 6.51 1.61
CA PRO A 89 14.05 6.03 1.55
C PRO A 89 13.73 5.50 0.15
N MET A 90 13.20 4.27 0.09
CA MET A 90 12.80 3.62 -1.16
C MET A 90 11.44 2.96 -0.96
N HIS A 91 10.78 2.60 -2.08
CA HIS A 91 9.50 1.90 -2.07
C HIS A 91 8.39 2.65 -1.27
N THR A 92 8.35 3.97 -1.44
CA THR A 92 7.38 4.89 -0.84
C THR A 92 6.77 5.76 -1.93
N GLU A 93 5.51 6.15 -1.75
CA GLU A 93 4.83 7.11 -2.64
C GLU A 93 5.17 8.57 -2.29
N ASP A 94 5.82 8.79 -1.15
CA ASP A 94 6.18 10.11 -0.63
C ASP A 94 7.51 10.02 0.13
N ALA A 95 8.62 10.05 -0.60
CA ALA A 95 9.95 10.00 -0.01
C ALA A 95 10.24 11.25 0.85
N ASP A 96 9.74 12.41 0.41
CA ASP A 96 9.83 13.68 1.13
C ASP A 96 9.17 13.65 2.52
N ALA A 97 8.22 12.74 2.75
CA ALA A 97 7.64 12.54 4.08
C ALA A 97 8.70 12.32 5.15
N PHE A 98 9.80 11.64 4.84
CA PHE A 98 10.88 11.37 5.80
C PHE A 98 11.49 12.65 6.38
N ASN A 99 11.56 13.73 5.58
CA ASN A 99 12.04 15.04 6.05
C ASN A 99 11.02 15.79 6.92
N ARG A 100 9.73 15.44 6.80
CA ARG A 100 8.62 16.06 7.54
C ARG A 100 8.28 15.34 8.84
N VAL A 101 8.62 14.06 8.97
CA VAL A 101 8.38 13.27 10.18
C VAL A 101 9.18 13.82 11.38
N PRO A 102 8.54 14.30 12.46
CA PRO A 102 9.25 14.84 13.63
C PRO A 102 10.16 13.83 14.34
N LEU A 103 9.79 12.55 14.32
CA LEU A 103 10.58 11.45 14.92
C LEU A 103 11.94 11.25 14.23
N PHE A 104 12.11 11.70 12.98
CA PHE A 104 13.35 11.55 12.22
C PHE A 104 14.24 12.79 12.26
N LYS A 105 13.93 13.78 13.11
CA LYS A 105 14.65 15.07 13.17
C LYS A 105 16.18 14.93 13.30
N ASP A 106 16.64 13.95 14.08
CA ASP A 106 18.06 13.75 14.38
C ASP A 106 18.80 13.05 13.22
N TYR A 107 18.05 12.55 12.23
CA TYR A 107 18.57 11.85 11.05
C TYR A 107 18.47 12.69 9.77
N LYS A 108 17.94 13.92 9.82
CA LYS A 108 17.68 14.74 8.62
C LYS A 108 18.90 14.90 7.73
N ASP A 109 20.07 15.15 8.32
CA ASP A 109 21.31 15.38 7.58
C ASP A 109 21.89 14.08 6.96
N ARG A 110 21.34 12.92 7.33
CA ARG A 110 21.73 11.59 6.82
C ARG A 110 20.76 11.06 5.78
N ILE A 111 19.59 11.68 5.63
CA ILE A 111 18.58 11.29 4.67
C ILE A 111 18.99 11.79 3.27
N ARG A 112 18.94 10.91 2.27
CA ARG A 112 19.25 11.20 0.86
C ARG A 112 18.07 10.73 0.01
N MET A 113 17.42 11.67 -0.69
CA MET A 113 16.45 11.34 -1.73
C MET A 113 17.21 10.99 -2.99
N ILE A 114 16.82 9.92 -3.64
CA ILE A 114 17.42 9.45 -4.89
C ILE A 114 16.28 9.11 -5.83
N ASP A 115 16.31 9.66 -7.05
CA ASP A 115 15.29 9.41 -8.05
C ASP A 115 15.52 8.09 -8.80
N ASP A 116 14.47 7.56 -9.41
CA ASP A 116 14.55 6.35 -10.23
C ASP A 116 15.59 6.53 -11.36
N GLY A 117 16.63 5.68 -11.32
CA GLY A 117 17.72 5.67 -12.31
C GLY A 117 18.96 6.48 -11.93
N GLU A 118 18.96 7.17 -10.79
CA GLU A 118 20.17 7.85 -10.29
C GLU A 118 21.11 6.87 -9.57
N LEU A 119 22.42 7.15 -9.66
CA LEU A 119 23.48 6.40 -9.00
C LEU A 119 23.92 7.13 -7.73
N PHE A 120 24.18 6.37 -6.67
CA PHE A 120 24.70 6.91 -5.42
C PHE A 120 26.17 6.52 -5.23
N GLY A 121 27.05 7.50 -5.16
CA GLY A 121 28.46 7.29 -4.88
C GLY A 121 28.66 7.08 -3.37
N ILE A 122 28.97 5.85 -2.96
CA ILE A 122 29.19 5.53 -1.54
C ILE A 122 30.35 6.34 -0.94
N GLU A 123 31.42 6.56 -1.72
CA GLU A 123 32.58 7.34 -1.27
C GLU A 123 32.36 8.86 -1.33
N THR A 124 31.59 9.34 -2.30
CA THR A 124 31.34 10.78 -2.49
C THR A 124 30.17 11.28 -1.64
N GLY A 125 29.25 10.39 -1.27
CA GLY A 125 27.98 10.75 -0.63
C GLY A 125 27.03 11.52 -1.54
N GLU A 126 27.29 11.52 -2.86
CA GLU A 126 26.59 12.31 -3.86
C GLU A 126 25.79 11.42 -4.82
N ALA A 127 24.62 11.91 -5.24
CA ALA A 127 23.84 11.31 -6.31
C ALA A 127 24.26 11.91 -7.67
N TYR A 128 24.38 11.06 -8.69
CA TYR A 128 24.78 11.46 -10.04
C TYR A 128 24.02 10.67 -11.13
N ARG A 129 24.05 11.21 -12.35
CA ARG A 129 23.48 10.60 -13.55
C ARG A 129 24.56 10.01 -14.45
#